data_AF-A0A376DUE5-F1
#
_entry.id   AF-A0A376DUE5-F1
#
_cell.length_a   1.000
_cell.length_b   1.000
_cell.length_c   1.000
_cell.angle_alpha   90.00
_cell.angle_beta   90.00
_cell.angle_gamma   90.00
#
_symmetry.space_group_name_H-M   'P 1'
#
loop_
_entity.id
_entity.type
_entity.pdbx_description
1 polymer ?
#
loop_
_entity_poly.entity_id
_entity_poly.type
_entity_poly.pdbx_seq_one_letter_code
_entity_poly.pdbx_strand_id
1 'polypeptide(L)'
;MAGNKFIAYEFYSSAKMMEAKEQLNFQDALQKAFNKKYGNLPDQLIPKVGIGVDGDVNASRKLLKETLAKQRDKDSIDYGSALALCKSYLNYKTFSQLKPHIVQWVELKDKEKFITDTKDLKTKNGNTLTITIVRKKENTAPLPSSLPIISTQDLLMLFLAKEQRSIIM
;
A
#
# COMPACT_ATOMS: atom_id res chain seq x y z
N MET A 1 8.41 -0.13 -14.78
CA MET A 1 7.99 -1.12 -13.75
C MET A 1 6.77 -0.58 -13.02
N ALA A 2 5.73 -1.40 -12.82
CA ALA A 2 4.48 -1.04 -12.15
C ALA A 2 4.65 -0.82 -10.63
N GLY A 3 5.56 0.09 -10.27
CA GLY A 3 6.05 0.31 -8.92
C GLY A 3 4.90 0.58 -7.96
N ASN A 4 4.66 -0.38 -7.07
CA ASN A 4 3.78 -0.35 -5.90
C ASN A 4 2.33 -0.81 -6.08
N LYS A 5 1.74 -0.80 -7.29
CA LYS A 5 0.33 -1.22 -7.46
C LYS A 5 0.09 -2.68 -7.06
N PHE A 6 1.10 -3.53 -7.25
CA PHE A 6 0.98 -4.97 -6.99
C PHE A 6 1.82 -5.45 -5.80
N ILE A 7 2.37 -4.52 -5.00
CA ILE A 7 3.36 -4.87 -3.97
C ILE A 7 2.77 -5.78 -2.88
N ALA A 8 1.49 -5.60 -2.53
CA ALA A 8 0.79 -6.51 -1.62
C ALA A 8 0.78 -7.95 -2.15
N TYR A 9 0.44 -8.16 -3.42
CA TYR A 9 0.44 -9.50 -4.01
C TYR A 9 1.84 -10.08 -4.07
N GLU A 10 2.86 -9.26 -4.30
CA GLU A 10 4.24 -9.71 -4.32
C GLU A 10 4.75 -10.15 -2.94
N PHE A 11 4.37 -9.43 -1.86
CA PHE A 11 4.65 -9.89 -0.50
C PHE A 11 3.91 -11.20 -0.19
N TYR A 12 2.63 -11.26 -0.54
CA TYR A 12 1.80 -12.44 -0.32
C TYR A 12 2.32 -13.68 -1.06
N SER A 13 2.63 -13.55 -2.35
CA SER A 13 3.13 -14.66 -3.17
C SER A 13 4.50 -15.13 -2.68
N SER A 14 5.39 -14.19 -2.33
CA SER A 14 6.71 -14.51 -1.76
C SER A 14 6.57 -15.26 -0.43
N ALA A 15 5.65 -14.82 0.44
CA ALA A 15 5.36 -15.48 1.71
C ALA A 15 4.82 -16.90 1.48
N LYS A 16 3.87 -17.08 0.55
CA LYS A 16 3.34 -18.42 0.20
C LYS A 16 4.40 -19.36 -0.36
N MET A 17 5.34 -18.84 -1.16
CA MET A 17 6.46 -19.64 -1.64
C MET A 17 7.41 -20.06 -0.51
N MET A 18 7.68 -19.17 0.46
CA MET A 18 8.52 -19.47 1.62
C MET A 18 7.83 -20.45 2.58
N GLU A 19 6.54 -20.26 2.85
CA GLU A 19 5.70 -21.18 3.64
C GLU A 19 5.81 -22.61 3.09
N ALA A 20 5.63 -22.77 1.78
CA ALA A 20 5.68 -24.09 1.15
C ALA A 20 7.10 -24.71 1.10
N LYS A 21 8.13 -23.90 0.84
CA LYS A 21 9.52 -24.40 0.66
C LYS A 21 10.24 -24.65 1.98
N GLU A 22 9.99 -23.81 2.98
CA GLU A 22 10.73 -23.79 4.23
C GLU A 22 9.94 -24.38 5.40
N GLN A 23 8.70 -24.84 5.16
CA GLN A 23 7.80 -25.38 6.19
C GLN A 23 7.56 -24.43 7.37
N LEU A 24 7.65 -23.12 7.11
CA LEU A 24 7.34 -22.08 8.08
C LEU A 24 5.83 -21.89 8.17
N ASN A 25 5.34 -21.39 9.31
CA ASN A 25 3.99 -20.84 9.34
C ASN A 25 3.93 -19.57 8.46
N PHE A 26 2.73 -19.20 8.01
CA PHE A 26 2.55 -18.06 7.11
C PHE A 26 3.09 -16.74 7.68
N GLN A 27 2.97 -16.51 8.99
CA GLN A 27 3.37 -15.25 9.61
C GLN A 27 4.90 -15.07 9.57
N ASP A 28 5.65 -16.11 9.92
CA ASP A 28 7.11 -16.10 9.86
C ASP A 28 7.59 -15.98 8.40
N ALA A 29 6.96 -16.72 7.49
CA ALA A 29 7.23 -16.62 6.07
C ALA A 29 6.94 -15.21 5.53
N LEU A 30 5.87 -14.56 5.99
CA LEU A 30 5.51 -13.21 5.60
C LEU A 30 6.53 -12.19 6.13
N GLN A 31 6.93 -12.30 7.39
CA GLN A 31 7.93 -11.41 7.98
C GLN A 31 9.27 -11.52 7.23
N LYS A 32 9.70 -12.74 6.91
CA LYS A 32 10.91 -13.00 6.12
C LYS A 32 10.81 -12.41 4.71
N ALA A 33 9.68 -12.64 4.03
CA ALA A 33 9.41 -12.09 2.70
C ALA A 33 9.39 -10.56 2.71
N PHE A 34 8.74 -9.97 3.73
CA PHE A 34 8.70 -8.52 3.93
C PHE A 34 10.09 -7.95 4.10
N ASN A 35 10.88 -8.44 5.07
CA ASN A 35 12.22 -7.92 5.35
C ASN A 35 13.14 -8.02 4.12
N LYS A 36 13.13 -9.17 3.43
CA LYS A 36 13.93 -9.39 2.23
C LYS A 36 13.55 -8.41 1.12
N LYS A 37 12.26 -8.21 0.89
CA LYS A 37 11.80 -7.41 -0.25
C LYS A 37 11.87 -5.92 0.06
N TYR A 38 11.43 -5.50 1.24
CA TYR A 38 11.50 -4.11 1.70
C TYR A 38 12.93 -3.58 1.74
N GLY A 39 13.89 -4.41 2.22
CA GLY A 39 15.30 -4.04 2.25
C GLY A 39 15.93 -3.83 0.88
N ASN A 40 15.38 -4.46 -0.16
CA ASN A 40 15.87 -4.37 -1.54
C ASN A 40 15.09 -3.35 -2.40
N LEU A 41 14.10 -2.65 -1.84
CA LEU A 41 13.36 -1.64 -2.58
C LEU A 41 14.23 -0.38 -2.78
N PRO A 42 14.24 0.20 -3.99
CA PRO A 42 14.77 1.54 -4.20
C PRO A 42 14.08 2.55 -3.29
N ASP A 43 14.83 3.50 -2.74
CA ASP A 43 14.30 4.50 -1.79
C ASP A 43 13.11 5.29 -2.33
N GLN A 44 13.00 5.44 -3.65
CA GLN A 44 11.89 6.10 -4.32
C GLN A 44 10.55 5.37 -4.18
N LEU A 45 10.60 4.06 -3.96
CA LEU A 45 9.41 3.20 -3.84
C LEU A 45 9.00 2.99 -2.39
N ILE A 46 9.92 3.12 -1.43
CA ILE A 46 9.68 2.83 -0.01
C ILE A 46 8.48 3.63 0.54
N PRO A 47 8.38 4.97 0.35
CA PRO A 47 7.26 5.75 0.90
C PRO A 47 5.89 5.41 0.30
N LYS A 48 5.85 4.66 -0.81
CA LYS A 48 4.62 4.24 -1.49
C LYS A 48 4.19 2.82 -1.09
N VAL A 49 5.01 2.10 -0.34
CA VAL A 49 4.70 0.74 0.13
C VAL A 49 3.46 0.76 1.03
N GLY A 50 3.38 1.73 1.95
CA GLY A 50 2.24 1.86 2.87
C GLY A 50 0.89 1.92 2.15
N ILE A 51 0.79 2.78 1.14
CA ILE A 51 -0.40 2.89 0.28
C ILE A 51 -0.68 1.57 -0.46
N GLY A 52 0.36 0.90 -0.94
CA GLY A 52 0.23 -0.34 -1.69
C GLY A 52 -0.24 -1.54 -0.85
N VAL A 53 -0.02 -1.52 0.47
CA VAL A 53 -0.40 -2.61 1.38
C VAL A 53 -1.66 -2.33 2.20
N ASP A 54 -2.09 -1.07 2.31
CA ASP A 54 -3.30 -0.66 3.03
C ASP A 54 -4.60 -0.89 2.21
N GLY A 55 -4.78 -2.11 1.70
CA GLY A 55 -6.01 -2.48 1.00
C GLY A 55 -7.21 -2.57 1.95
N ASP A 56 -8.42 -2.28 1.44
CA ASP A 56 -9.65 -2.42 2.21
C ASP A 56 -10.14 -3.89 2.22
N VAL A 57 -9.98 -4.54 3.38
CA VAL A 57 -10.40 -5.93 3.61
C VAL A 57 -11.92 -6.07 3.54
N ASN A 58 -12.68 -5.07 4.00
CA ASN A 58 -14.14 -5.11 4.00
C ASN A 58 -14.68 -4.94 2.58
N ALA A 59 -14.14 -4.00 1.82
CA ALA A 59 -14.49 -3.85 0.40
C ALA A 59 -14.14 -5.12 -0.40
N SER A 60 -12.95 -5.70 -0.16
CA SER A 60 -12.53 -6.94 -0.83
C SER A 60 -13.43 -8.12 -0.47
N ARG A 61 -13.82 -8.24 0.81
CA ARG A 61 -14.77 -9.26 1.27
C ARG A 61 -16.14 -9.10 0.62
N LYS A 62 -16.65 -7.86 0.56
CA LYS A 62 -17.94 -7.54 -0.07
C LYS A 62 -17.94 -7.93 -1.55
N LEU A 63 -16.89 -7.54 -2.28
CA LEU A 63 -16.74 -7.88 -3.70
C LEU A 63 -16.70 -9.40 -3.94
N LEU A 64 -15.99 -10.15 -3.10
CA LEU A 64 -15.96 -11.61 -3.18
C LEU A 64 -17.37 -12.21 -2.98
N LYS A 65 -18.10 -11.76 -1.95
CA LYS A 65 -19.46 -12.23 -1.67
C LYS A 65 -20.41 -11.94 -2.84
N GLU A 66 -20.36 -10.74 -3.39
CA GLU A 66 -21.18 -10.35 -4.54
C GLU A 66 -20.83 -11.18 -5.78
N THR A 67 -19.54 -11.42 -6.03
CA THR A 67 -19.08 -12.23 -7.17
C THR A 67 -19.51 -13.68 -7.03
N LEU A 68 -19.44 -14.25 -5.83
CA LEU A 68 -19.94 -15.60 -5.52
C LEU A 68 -21.46 -15.70 -5.68
N ALA A 69 -22.20 -14.74 -5.14
CA ALA A 69 -23.67 -14.73 -5.19
C ALA A 69 -24.20 -14.73 -6.63
N LYS A 70 -23.53 -14.03 -7.55
CA LYS A 70 -23.89 -13.99 -8.98
C LYS A 70 -23.76 -15.33 -9.70
N GLN A 71 -23.01 -16.27 -9.13
CA GLN A 71 -22.78 -17.60 -9.71
C GLN A 71 -23.49 -18.70 -8.91
N ARG A 72 -24.26 -18.32 -7.88
CA ARG A 72 -25.05 -19.27 -7.12
C ARG A 72 -26.08 -19.93 -8.04
N ASP A 73 -26.33 -21.22 -7.82
CA ASP A 73 -27.33 -22.02 -8.53
C ASP A 73 -27.04 -22.24 -10.02
N LYS A 74 -25.81 -21.95 -10.47
CA LYS A 74 -25.33 -22.28 -11.82
C LYS A 74 -24.45 -23.53 -11.78
N ASP A 75 -24.74 -24.49 -12.67
CA ASP A 75 -23.93 -25.70 -12.83
C ASP A 75 -22.60 -25.46 -13.57
N SER A 76 -22.46 -24.30 -14.24
CA SER A 76 -21.23 -23.88 -14.90
C SER A 76 -21.11 -22.35 -14.91
N ILE A 77 -19.88 -21.86 -15.07
CA ILE A 77 -19.56 -20.44 -15.17
C ILE A 77 -18.73 -20.19 -16.42
N ASP A 78 -18.95 -19.05 -17.08
CA ASP A 78 -18.10 -18.61 -18.18
C ASP A 78 -16.72 -18.18 -17.68
N TYR A 79 -15.75 -18.09 -18.61
CA TYR A 79 -14.38 -17.71 -18.30
C TYR A 79 -14.26 -16.34 -17.61
N GLY A 80 -15.05 -15.35 -18.05
CA GLY A 80 -15.04 -14.01 -17.48
C GLY A 80 -15.50 -14.02 -16.02
N SER A 81 -16.57 -14.77 -15.74
CA SER A 81 -17.06 -15.01 -14.38
C SER A 81 -16.03 -15.75 -13.51
N ALA A 82 -15.38 -16.79 -14.04
CA ALA A 82 -14.33 -17.53 -13.35
C ALA A 82 -13.13 -16.63 -13.00
N LEU A 83 -12.67 -15.83 -13.96
CA LEU A 83 -11.57 -14.89 -13.76
C LEU A 83 -11.91 -13.83 -12.71
N ALA A 84 -13.13 -13.28 -12.75
CA ALA A 84 -13.59 -12.32 -11.76
C ALA A 84 -13.61 -12.93 -10.35
N LEU A 85 -14.08 -14.18 -10.24
CA LEU A 85 -14.10 -14.90 -8.98
C LEU A 85 -12.69 -15.11 -8.43
N CYS A 86 -11.76 -15.62 -9.25
CA CYS A 86 -10.36 -15.81 -8.87
C CYS A 86 -9.70 -14.50 -8.39
N LYS A 87 -9.93 -13.39 -9.10
CA LYS A 87 -9.40 -12.07 -8.72
C LYS A 87 -9.99 -11.59 -7.39
N SER A 88 -11.31 -11.67 -7.22
CA SER A 88 -11.97 -11.23 -5.98
C SER A 88 -11.53 -12.05 -4.77
N TYR A 89 -11.35 -13.36 -4.96
CA TYR A 89 -10.85 -14.27 -3.94
C TYR A 89 -9.40 -13.95 -3.56
N LEU A 90 -8.52 -13.80 -4.55
CA LEU A 90 -7.12 -13.45 -4.31
C LEU A 90 -7.00 -12.11 -3.56
N ASN A 91 -7.74 -11.08 -3.97
CA ASN A 91 -7.73 -9.78 -3.30
C ASN A 91 -8.10 -9.90 -1.82
N TYR A 92 -9.24 -10.52 -1.54
CA TYR A 92 -9.69 -10.73 -0.18
C TYR A 92 -8.66 -11.52 0.63
N LYS A 93 -8.10 -12.60 0.05
CA LYS A 93 -7.17 -13.44 0.78
C LYS A 93 -5.85 -12.75 1.06
N THR A 94 -5.31 -12.04 0.08
CA THR A 94 -4.10 -11.22 0.24
C THR A 94 -4.28 -10.18 1.33
N PHE A 95 -5.28 -9.30 1.24
CA PHE A 95 -5.41 -8.22 2.23
C PHE A 95 -5.80 -8.73 3.62
N SER A 96 -6.66 -9.75 3.72
CA SER A 96 -7.03 -10.30 5.04
C SER A 96 -5.86 -10.93 5.79
N GLN A 97 -4.88 -11.50 5.09
CA GLN A 97 -3.69 -12.08 5.72
C GLN A 97 -2.56 -11.09 5.93
N LEU A 98 -2.42 -10.09 5.06
CA LEU A 98 -1.35 -9.10 5.16
C LEU A 98 -1.65 -7.99 6.17
N LYS A 99 -2.86 -7.40 6.10
CA LYS A 99 -3.19 -6.15 6.79
C LYS A 99 -2.95 -6.17 8.30
N PRO A 100 -3.21 -7.27 9.05
CA PRO A 100 -2.97 -7.30 10.49
C PRO A 100 -1.52 -6.99 10.92
N HIS A 101 -0.55 -7.21 10.04
CA HIS A 101 0.87 -7.10 10.40
C HIS A 101 1.64 -6.11 9.51
N ILE A 102 1.41 -6.16 8.19
CA ILE A 102 2.30 -5.49 7.23
C ILE A 102 2.25 -3.97 7.34
N VAL A 103 1.09 -3.39 7.67
CA VAL A 103 0.93 -1.94 7.79
C VAL A 103 1.81 -1.41 8.93
N GLN A 104 1.76 -2.07 10.09
CA GLN A 104 2.58 -1.71 11.25
C GLN A 104 4.07 -1.88 10.97
N TRP A 105 4.47 -2.95 10.27
CA TRP A 105 5.87 -3.17 9.92
C TRP A 105 6.41 -2.13 8.94
N VAL A 106 5.61 -1.73 7.95
CA VAL A 106 5.96 -0.62 7.05
C VAL A 106 6.13 0.68 7.83
N GLU A 107 5.19 1.03 8.70
CA GLU A 107 5.28 2.24 9.52
C GLU A 107 6.54 2.26 10.40
N LEU A 108 6.90 1.13 11.01
CA LEU A 108 8.12 1.01 11.81
C LEU A 108 9.37 1.22 10.94
N LYS A 109 9.43 0.56 9.78
CA LYS A 109 10.56 0.70 8.85
C LYS A 109 10.66 2.09 8.21
N ASP A 110 9.54 2.74 7.96
CA ASP A 110 9.51 4.12 7.49
C ASP A 110 10.00 5.08 8.57
N LYS A 111 9.59 4.90 9.82
CA LYS A 111 10.11 5.69 10.95
C LYS A 111 11.59 5.49 11.19
N GLU A 112 12.16 4.33 10.87
CA GLU A 112 13.61 4.11 10.94
C GLU A 112 14.36 4.96 9.91
N LYS A 113 13.85 5.06 8.68
CA LYS A 113 14.55 5.67 7.54
C LYS A 113 14.23 7.15 7.31
N PHE A 114 13.00 7.57 7.62
CA PHE A 114 12.47 8.86 7.21
C PHE A 114 11.95 9.71 8.38
N ILE A 115 11.91 11.01 8.12
CA ILE A 115 11.19 12.01 8.89
C ILE A 115 10.00 12.42 8.04
N THR A 116 8.81 12.34 8.61
CA THR A 116 7.55 12.68 7.94
C THR A 116 6.96 13.92 8.58
N ASP A 117 6.73 14.96 7.79
CA ASP A 117 6.07 16.21 8.21
C ASP A 117 4.77 16.37 7.41
N THR A 118 3.65 16.57 8.10
CA THR A 118 2.33 16.70 7.48
C THR A 118 1.77 18.08 7.80
N LYS A 119 1.41 18.82 6.75
CA LYS A 119 0.87 20.18 6.85
C LYS A 119 -0.45 20.30 6.09
N ASP A 120 -1.44 20.86 6.76
CA ASP A 120 -2.73 21.19 6.17
C ASP A 120 -2.71 22.63 5.67
N LEU A 121 -2.94 22.81 4.36
CA LEU A 121 -3.07 24.11 3.71
C LEU A 121 -4.54 24.36 3.38
N LYS A 122 -5.12 25.41 3.94
CA LYS A 122 -6.45 25.86 3.54
C LYS A 122 -6.37 26.59 2.19
N THR A 123 -7.13 26.11 1.22
CA THR A 123 -7.32 26.78 -0.07
C THR A 123 -8.31 27.95 0.07
N LYS A 124 -8.24 28.91 -0.86
CA LYS A 124 -9.14 30.07 -0.90
C LYS A 124 -10.62 29.69 -0.96
N ASN A 125 -10.93 28.48 -1.44
CA ASN A 125 -12.30 27.97 -1.59
C ASN A 125 -12.79 27.20 -0.36
N GLY A 126 -12.04 27.19 0.75
CA GLY A 126 -12.40 26.48 1.98
C GLY A 126 -11.99 25.00 2.03
N ASN A 127 -11.46 24.43 0.94
CA ASN A 127 -10.95 23.06 0.93
C ASN A 127 -9.59 22.98 1.62
N THR A 128 -9.30 21.88 2.32
CA THR A 128 -7.99 21.63 2.93
C THR A 128 -7.15 20.70 2.06
N LEU A 129 -5.96 21.16 1.69
CA LEU A 129 -4.92 20.36 1.05
C LEU A 129 -3.95 19.86 2.11
N THR A 130 -3.96 18.57 2.39
CA THR A 130 -2.95 17.94 3.24
C THR A 130 -1.73 17.60 2.40
N ILE A 131 -0.57 18.12 2.79
CA ILE A 131 0.73 17.84 2.19
C ILE A 131 1.55 17.03 3.18
N THR A 132 2.01 15.86 2.77
CA THR A 132 3.02 15.09 3.51
C THR A 132 4.37 15.21 2.82
N ILE A 133 5.39 15.57 3.59
CA ILE A 133 6.79 15.68 3.20
C ILE A 133 7.55 14.53 3.86
N VAL A 134 8.19 13.68 3.05
CA VAL A 134 9.02 12.58 3.53
C VAL A 134 10.48 12.89 3.20
N ARG A 135 11.36 12.90 4.19
CA ARG A 135 12.81 13.11 4.02
C ARG A 135 13.62 12.01 4.71
N LYS A 136 14.76 11.60 4.13
CA LYS A 136 15.67 10.67 4.82
C LYS A 136 16.24 11.33 6.08
N LYS A 137 16.38 10.58 7.17
CA LYS A 137 17.01 11.06 8.42
C LYS A 137 18.48 11.47 8.22
N GLU A 138 19.15 10.84 7.28
CA GLU A 138 20.56 11.06 6.92
C GLU A 138 20.77 12.42 6.24
N ASN A 139 19.71 13.01 5.68
CA ASN A 139 19.81 14.26 4.95
C ASN A 139 19.66 15.46 5.91
N THR A 140 20.79 16.08 6.26
CA THR A 140 20.89 17.25 7.12
C THR A 140 20.79 18.58 6.35
N ALA A 141 20.59 18.54 5.03
CA ALA A 141 20.50 19.75 4.22
C ALA A 141 19.32 20.64 4.69
N PRO A 142 19.53 21.96 4.82
CA PRO A 142 18.49 22.89 5.23
C PRO A 142 17.34 22.87 4.21
N LEU A 143 16.11 22.88 4.73
CA LEU A 143 14.91 22.99 3.90
C LEU A 143 14.94 24.33 3.16
N PRO A 144 14.65 24.38 1.84
CA PRO A 144 14.42 25.65 1.17
C PRO A 144 13.26 26.38 1.88
N SER A 145 13.48 27.66 2.20
CA SER A 145 12.60 28.51 3.03
C SER A 145 11.27 28.88 2.36
N SER A 146 11.18 28.68 1.05
CA SER A 146 9.95 28.69 0.27
C SER A 146 9.59 27.25 -0.08
N LEU A 147 8.33 26.81 0.10
CA LEU A 147 7.79 25.61 -0.56
C LEU A 147 7.99 25.80 -2.06
N PRO A 148 8.97 25.18 -2.71
CA PRO A 148 9.08 25.38 -4.12
C PRO A 148 8.12 24.37 -4.75
N ILE A 149 7.44 24.79 -5.80
CA ILE A 149 6.88 23.87 -6.78
C ILE A 149 8.12 23.24 -7.45
N ILE A 150 8.79 22.28 -6.78
CA ILE A 150 10.08 21.75 -7.24
C ILE A 150 9.83 20.67 -8.28
N SER A 151 10.09 21.06 -9.52
CA SER A 151 10.60 20.19 -10.58
C SER A 151 11.78 19.36 -10.05
N THR A 152 11.61 18.04 -10.07
CA THR A 152 12.62 16.98 -9.91
C THR A 152 14.08 17.43 -10.06
N GLN A 153 14.92 17.30 -9.00
CA GLN A 153 16.25 16.72 -9.21
C GLN A 153 17.03 16.22 -7.97
N ASP A 154 17.03 16.81 -6.77
CA ASP A 154 17.99 16.34 -5.72
C ASP A 154 17.45 16.16 -4.29
N LEU A 155 16.14 16.06 -4.14
CA LEU A 155 15.50 15.74 -2.86
C LEU A 155 14.34 14.78 -3.13
N LEU A 156 14.32 13.64 -2.45
CA LEU A 156 13.25 12.66 -2.55
C LEU A 156 12.02 13.17 -1.79
N MET A 157 11.47 14.31 -2.22
CA MET A 157 10.26 14.93 -1.67
C MET A 157 9.06 14.24 -2.31
N LEU A 158 8.53 13.23 -1.62
CA LEU A 158 7.31 12.57 -2.07
C LEU A 158 6.10 13.40 -1.61
N PHE A 159 5.51 14.17 -2.53
CA PHE A 159 4.25 14.87 -2.27
C PHE A 159 3.08 13.88 -2.38
N LEU A 160 2.46 13.58 -1.25
CA LEU A 160 1.16 12.91 -1.21
C LEU A 160 0.10 13.97 -0.92
N ALA A 161 -0.68 14.35 -1.93
CA ALA A 161 -1.85 15.21 -1.78
C ALA A 161 -3.10 14.34 -1.70
N LYS A 162 -3.85 14.43 -0.59
CA LYS A 162 -5.16 13.82 -0.44
C LYS A 162 -6.20 14.93 -0.31
N GLU A 163 -7.06 15.07 -1.30
CA GLU A 163 -8.18 16.01 -1.26
C GLU A 163 -9.30 15.41 -0.41
N GLN A 164 -9.52 15.94 0.79
CA GLN A 164 -10.67 15.61 1.62
C GLN A 164 -11.78 16.60 1.29
N ARG A 165 -12.81 16.16 0.55
CA ARG A 165 -14.04 16.93 0.42
C ARG A 165 -14.84 16.77 1.72
N SER A 166 -14.93 17.83 2.52
CA SER A 166 -15.89 17.90 3.61
C SER A 166 -17.30 17.76 3.04
N ILE A 167 -17.92 16.61 3.27
CA ILE A 167 -19.38 16.49 3.24
C ILE A 167 -19.85 17.16 4.52
N ILE A 168 -20.24 18.44 4.39
CA ILE A 168 -20.98 19.15 5.43
C ILE A 168 -22.38 18.55 5.42
N MET A 169 -22.78 17.96 6.55
CA MET A 169 -24.14 17.52 6.84
C MET A 169 -24.85 18.63 7.62
#